data_AF-A0A2N2IJ85-F1
#
_entry.id   AF-A0A2N2IJ85-F1
#
_cell.length_a   1.000
_cell.length_b   1.000
_cell.length_c   1.000
_cell.angle_alpha   90.00
_cell.angle_beta   90.00
_cell.angle_gamma   90.00
#
_symmetry.space_group_name_H-M   'P 1'
#
loop_
_entity.id
_entity.type
_entity.pdbx_description
1 polymer ?
#
loop_
_entity_poly.entity_id
_entity_poly.type
_entity_poly.pdbx_seq_one_letter_code
_entity_poly.pdbx_strand_id
1 'polypeptide(L)' 'MMTDPIADMLSRIRNAALARHDRVSMPVSKVK' A
#
# COMPACT_ATOMS: atom_id res chain seq x y z
N MET A 1 -5.20 -15.25 0.94
CA MET A 1 -6.51 -14.66 0.58
C MET A 1 -6.39 -13.17 0.87
N MET A 2 -6.40 -12.31 -0.14
CA MET A 2 -6.23 -10.86 0.03
C MET A 2 -7.60 -10.28 0.41
N THR A 3 -7.91 -10.29 1.70
CA THR A 3 -9.26 -10.01 2.21
C THR A 3 -9.63 -8.53 2.26
N ASP A 4 -8.63 -7.64 2.26
CA ASP A 4 -8.86 -6.21 2.21
C ASP A 4 -7.74 -5.52 1.39
N PRO A 5 -8.04 -5.06 0.16
CA PRO A 5 -7.10 -4.32 -0.67
C PRO A 5 -6.60 -3.03 0.00
N ILE A 6 -7.43 -2.37 0.84
CA ILE A 6 -7.05 -1.14 1.54
C ILE A 6 -6.08 -1.46 2.67
N ALA A 7 -6.33 -2.51 3.45
CA ALA A 7 -5.40 -2.95 4.49
C ALA A 7 -4.02 -3.34 3.92
N ASP A 8 -3.98 -3.97 2.75
CA ASP A 8 -2.71 -4.27 2.06
C ASP A 8 -2.01 -2.99 1.59
N MET A 9 -2.75 -2.03 1.03
CA MET A 9 -2.20 -0.72 0.65
C MET A 9 -1.56 0.00 1.83
N LEU A 10 -2.27 0.09 2.97
CA LEU A 10 -1.76 0.73 4.18
C LEU A 10 -0.52 0.01 4.74
N SER A 11 -0.52 -1.33 4.71
CA SER A 11 0.62 -2.13 5.16
C SER A 11 1.86 -1.87 4.30
N ARG A 12 1.70 -1.74 2.98
CA ARG A 12 2.79 -1.45 2.05
C ARG A 12 3.37 -0.05 2.23
N ILE A 13 2.52 0.96 2.43
CA ILE A 13 2.92 2.33 2.74
C ILE A 13 3.70 2.38 4.06
N ARG A 14 3.19 1.71 5.11
CA ARG A 14 3.87 1.64 6.41
C ARG A 14 5.27 1.05 6.28
N ASN A 15 5.41 -0.07 5.59
CA ASN A 15 6.70 -0.72 5.40
C ASN A 15 7.68 0.17 4.62
N ALA A 16 7.21 0.88 3.61
CA ALA A 16 8.04 1.80 2.86
C ALA A 16 8.45 3.03 3.67
N ALA A 17 7.57 3.56 4.52
CA ALA A 17 7.91 4.64 5.44
C ALA A 17 8.97 4.19 6.46
N LEU A 18 8.88 2.96 6.97
CA LEU A 18 9.90 2.37 7.85
C LEU A 18 11.25 2.17 7.13
N ALA A 19 11.22 1.80 5.86
CA ALA A 19 12.40 1.68 5.00
C ALA A 19 12.91 3.03 4.45
N ARG A 20 12.28 4.16 4.82
CA ARG A 20 12.61 5.52 4.38
C ARG A 20 12.59 5.69 2.86
N HIS A 21 11.63 5.07 2.19
CA HIS A 21 11.40 5.32 0.77
C HIS A 21 10.58 6.60 0.58
N ASP A 22 11.07 7.51 -0.27
CA ASP A 22 10.39 8.78 -0.57
C ASP A 22 9.10 8.61 -1.37
N ARG A 23 8.98 7.50 -2.12
CA ARG A 23 7.80 7.20 -2.95
C ARG A 23 7.52 5.69 -2.98
N VAL A 24 6.24 5.34 -3.04
CA VAL A 24 5.76 3.97 -3.21
C VAL A 24 4.85 3.92 -4.43
N SER A 25 5.19 3.07 -5.38
CA SER A 25 4.31 2.79 -6.53
C SER A 25 3.33 1.69 -6.14
N MET A 26 2.04 1.96 -6.30
CA MET A 26 0.97 1.00 -6.09
C MET A 26 0.05 0.99 -7.31
N PRO A 27 -0.53 -0.17 -7.68
CA PRO A 27 -1.48 -0.24 -8.77
C PRO A 27 -2.69 0.65 -8.48
N VAL A 28 -3.13 1.42 -9.47
CA VAL A 28 -4.29 2.29 -9.36
C VAL A 28 -5.57 1.45 -9.27
N SER A 29 -6.07 1.27 -8.05
CA SER A 29 -7.42 0.76 -7.82
C SER A 29 -8.41 1.91 -7.96
N LYS A 30 -9.39 1.77 -8.86
CA LYS A 30 -10.63 2.56 -8.76
C LYS A 30 -11.37 2.01 -7.54
N VAL A 31 -11.08 2.55 -6.36
CA VAL A 31 -11.90 2.29 -5.17
C VAL A 31 -13.31 2.76 -5.54
N LYS A 32 -14.20 1.79 -5.72
CA LYS A 32 -15.59 2.01 -6.12
C LYS A 32 -16.43 2.30 -4.88
#